data_AF-A0A1H8JIZ8-F1
#
_entry.id   AF-A0A1H8JIZ8-F1
#
_cell.length_a   1.000
_cell.length_b   1.000
_cell.length_c   1.000
_cell.angle_alpha   90.00
_cell.angle_beta   90.00
_cell.angle_gamma   90.00
#
_symmetry.space_group_name_H-M   'P 1'
#
loop_
_entity.id
_entity.type
_entity.pdbx_description
1 polymer ?
#
loop_
_entity_poly.entity_id
_entity_poly.type
_entity_poly.pdbx_seq_one_letter_code
_entity_poly.pdbx_strand_id
1 'polypeptide(L)'
;MAMTMLQMAGATPTPATMADGVLLIIDAQREYTDGPLPLPGVQPAIDALALLLEKARAAGAPVVHVRHKSGGKAFNPSSSGYEIVKSLTPRAGETIVD
;
A
#
# COMPACT_ATOMS: atom_id res chain seq x y z
N MET A 1 26.03 -21.10 -3.02
CA MET A 1 24.66 -20.64 -2.71
C MET A 1 24.77 -19.20 -2.23
N ALA A 2 24.04 -18.26 -2.84
CA ALA A 2 24.02 -16.88 -2.35
C ALA A 2 23.29 -16.83 -1.00
N MET A 3 23.77 -15.98 -0.07
CA MET A 3 23.14 -15.72 1.23
C MET A 3 22.65 -14.28 1.29
N THR A 4 21.55 -14.05 2.02
CA THR A 4 21.10 -12.70 2.37
C THR A 4 21.93 -12.13 3.53
N MET A 5 21.93 -10.80 3.71
CA MET A 5 22.59 -10.17 4.86
C MET A 5 22.01 -10.67 6.20
N LEU A 6 20.71 -10.97 6.26
CA LEU A 6 20.08 -11.56 7.45
C LEU A 6 20.65 -12.94 7.75
N GLN A 7 20.81 -13.78 6.73
CA GLN A 7 21.41 -15.11 6.88
C GLN A 7 22.88 -15.02 7.31
N MET A 8 23.65 -14.09 6.72
CA MET A 8 25.05 -13.85 7.12
C MET A 8 25.17 -13.38 8.58
N ALA A 9 24.19 -12.60 9.05
CA ALA A 9 24.11 -12.13 10.43
C ALA A 9 23.52 -13.19 11.40
N GLY A 10 23.12 -14.37 10.90
CA GLY A 10 22.43 -15.39 11.71
C GLY A 10 21.03 -14.96 12.18
N ALA A 11 20.43 -13.94 11.55
CA ALA A 11 19.13 -13.39 11.92
C ALA A 11 18.00 -14.12 11.20
N THR A 12 16.96 -14.50 11.96
CA THR A 12 15.75 -15.16 11.44
C THR A 12 14.49 -14.43 11.93
N PRO A 13 14.18 -13.23 11.38
CA PRO A 13 13.00 -12.50 11.81
C PRO A 13 11.72 -13.29 11.50
N THR A 14 10.82 -13.35 12.47
CA THR A 14 9.49 -13.93 12.25
C THR A 14 8.64 -12.96 11.44
N PRO A 15 7.98 -13.39 10.35
CA PRO A 15 7.07 -12.53 9.60
C PRO A 15 5.91 -12.05 10.47
N ALA A 16 5.48 -10.80 10.26
CA ALA A 16 4.31 -10.25 10.93
C ALA A 16 3.04 -11.02 10.57
N THR A 17 2.10 -11.10 11.51
CA THR A 17 0.76 -11.64 11.29
C THR A 17 -0.27 -10.50 11.32
N MET A 18 -1.53 -10.82 11.02
CA MET A 18 -2.61 -9.83 11.18
C MET A 18 -2.95 -9.56 12.65
N ALA A 19 -2.54 -10.42 13.58
CA ALA A 19 -2.85 -10.28 15.01
C ALA A 19 -1.88 -9.34 15.74
N ASP A 20 -0.65 -9.22 15.26
CA ASP A 20 0.44 -8.45 15.87
C ASP A 20 1.06 -7.41 14.91
N GLY A 21 0.47 -7.25 13.73
CA GLY A 21 0.91 -6.34 12.68
C GLY A 21 -0.10 -5.23 12.37
N VAL A 22 0.37 -4.27 11.58
CA VAL A 22 -0.43 -3.19 10.99
C VAL A 22 -0.27 -3.27 9.47
N LEU A 23 -1.36 -3.12 8.72
CA LEU A 23 -1.29 -3.01 7.28
C LEU A 23 -1.04 -1.55 6.86
N LEU A 24 0.13 -1.26 6.32
CA LEU A 24 0.44 0.01 5.66
C LEU A 24 0.31 -0.15 4.15
N ILE A 25 -0.56 0.67 3.55
CA ILE A 25 -0.75 0.75 2.09
C ILE A 25 -0.09 2.02 1.61
N ILE A 26 0.93 1.90 0.76
CA ILE A 26 1.75 3.04 0.34
C ILE A 26 1.43 3.42 -1.09
N ASP A 27 1.06 4.68 -1.30
CA ASP A 27 0.91 5.36 -2.60
C ASP A 27 0.07 4.57 -3.61
N ALA A 28 -0.99 3.90 -3.15
CA ALA A 28 -1.92 3.17 -4.00
C ALA A 28 -2.89 4.13 -4.73
N GLN A 29 -2.33 5.14 -5.37
CA GLN A 29 -3.03 6.25 -6.01
C GLN A 29 -3.17 6.02 -7.52
N ARG A 30 -4.19 6.66 -8.10
CA ARG A 30 -4.50 6.60 -9.54
C ARG A 30 -3.38 7.14 -10.44
N GLU A 31 -2.46 7.93 -9.88
CA GLU A 31 -1.24 8.39 -10.52
C GLU A 31 -0.50 7.24 -11.23
N TYR A 32 -0.52 6.04 -10.64
CA TYR A 32 0.13 4.83 -11.14
C TYR A 32 -0.75 3.93 -12.03
N THR A 33 -2.02 4.27 -12.23
CA THR A 33 -2.94 3.50 -13.09
C THR A 33 -3.22 4.22 -14.40
N ASP A 34 -4.08 5.23 -14.34
CA ASP A 34 -4.58 6.01 -15.46
C ASP A 34 -4.08 7.46 -15.39
N GLY A 35 -3.24 7.76 -14.41
CA GLY A 35 -2.55 9.03 -14.26
C GLY A 35 -1.24 9.13 -15.08
N PRO A 36 -0.50 10.23 -14.88
CA PRO A 36 0.74 10.52 -15.60
C PRO A 36 1.90 9.51 -15.45
N LEU A 37 1.89 8.63 -14.44
CA LEU A 37 3.01 7.72 -14.13
C LEU A 37 2.58 6.24 -14.09
N PRO A 38 1.95 5.69 -15.14
CA PRO A 38 1.45 4.32 -15.09
C PRO A 38 2.57 3.31 -14.84
N LEU A 39 2.36 2.39 -13.89
CA LEU A 39 3.34 1.35 -13.57
C LEU A 39 3.06 0.04 -14.33
N PRO A 40 4.10 -0.68 -14.79
CA PRO A 40 3.93 -2.01 -15.34
C PRO A 40 3.45 -2.97 -14.25
N GLY A 41 2.43 -3.78 -14.56
CA GLY A 41 1.89 -4.75 -13.61
C GLY A 41 1.10 -4.17 -12.44
N VAL A 42 0.68 -2.90 -12.53
CA VAL A 42 -0.07 -2.23 -11.44
C VAL A 42 -1.39 -2.93 -11.10
N GLN A 43 -2.11 -3.45 -12.10
CA GLN A 43 -3.43 -4.07 -11.85
C GLN A 43 -3.32 -5.37 -11.02
N PRO A 44 -2.46 -6.35 -11.36
CA PRO A 44 -2.24 -7.51 -10.49
C PRO A 44 -1.80 -7.15 -9.07
N ALA A 45 -0.99 -6.09 -8.91
CA ALA A 45 -0.57 -5.62 -7.59
C ALA A 45 -1.75 -5.05 -6.78
N ILE A 46 -2.62 -4.26 -7.42
CA ILE A 46 -3.85 -3.73 -6.82
C ILE A 46 -4.79 -4.88 -6.40
N ASP A 47 -4.94 -5.91 -7.22
CA ASP A 47 -5.82 -7.03 -6.93
C ASP A 47 -5.31 -7.85 -5.72
N ALA A 48 -4.01 -8.09 -5.65
CA ALA A 48 -3.37 -8.74 -4.50
C ALA A 48 -3.49 -7.90 -3.22
N LEU A 49 -3.32 -6.59 -3.34
CA LEU A 49 -3.44 -5.66 -2.23
C LEU A 49 -4.88 -5.56 -1.71
N ALA A 50 -5.88 -5.60 -2.60
CA ALA A 50 -7.29 -5.63 -2.21
C ALA A 50 -7.61 -6.89 -1.39
N LEU A 51 -7.08 -8.05 -1.78
CA LEU A 51 -7.21 -9.28 -0.99
C LEU A 51 -6.55 -9.16 0.38
N LEU A 52 -5.36 -8.55 0.46
CA LEU A 52 -4.65 -8.33 1.72
C LEU A 52 -5.42 -7.38 2.65
N LEU A 53 -5.96 -6.31 2.09
CA LEU A 53 -6.77 -5.32 2.79
C LEU A 53 -8.03 -5.94 3.39
N GLU A 54 -8.76 -6.77 2.65
CA GLU A 54 -9.92 -7.48 3.20
C GLU A 54 -9.54 -8.45 4.31
N LYS A 55 -8.39 -9.14 4.22
CA LYS A 55 -7.89 -9.99 5.31
C LYS A 55 -7.56 -9.20 6.57
N ALA A 56 -6.90 -8.06 6.42
CA ALA A 56 -6.59 -7.16 7.55
C ALA A 56 -7.88 -6.68 8.23
N ARG A 57 -8.86 -6.23 7.44
CA ARG A 57 -10.18 -5.80 7.91
C ARG A 57 -10.92 -6.92 8.65
N ALA A 58 -10.95 -8.13 8.08
CA ALA A 58 -11.60 -9.29 8.69
C ALA A 58 -10.95 -9.70 10.02
N ALA A 59 -9.65 -9.51 10.16
CA ALA A 59 -8.91 -9.78 11.39
C ALA A 59 -8.97 -8.63 12.42
N GLY A 60 -9.56 -7.48 12.06
CA GLY A 60 -9.54 -6.28 12.91
C GLY A 60 -8.14 -5.64 13.03
N ALA A 61 -7.22 -5.96 12.13
CA ALA A 61 -5.89 -5.38 12.11
C ALA A 61 -5.97 -3.88 11.77
N PRO A 62 -5.14 -3.02 12.37
CA PRO A 62 -5.11 -1.61 12.01
C PRO A 62 -4.66 -1.42 10.55
N VAL A 63 -5.32 -0.50 9.83
CA VAL A 63 -5.03 -0.17 8.43
C VAL A 63 -4.70 1.31 8.31
N VAL A 64 -3.58 1.61 7.66
CA VAL A 64 -3.12 2.96 7.37
C VAL A 64 -2.84 3.08 5.87
N HIS A 65 -3.46 4.06 5.24
CA HIS A 65 -3.21 4.44 3.85
C HIS A 65 -2.28 5.64 3.82
N VAL A 66 -1.15 5.52 3.16
CA VAL A 66 -0.21 6.62 2.91
C VAL A 66 -0.41 7.06 1.47
N ARG A 67 -0.50 8.37 1.27
CA ARG A 67 -0.54 8.99 -0.04
C ARG A 67 0.58 9.99 -0.14
N HIS A 68 1.16 10.11 -1.32
CA HIS A 68 2.07 11.20 -1.59
C HIS A 68 1.25 12.45 -1.94
N LYS A 69 1.53 13.56 -1.25
CA LYS A 69 1.04 14.90 -1.59
C LYS A 69 2.14 15.77 -2.17
N SER A 70 1.95 16.23 -3.41
CA SER A 70 2.90 17.13 -4.10
C SER A 70 2.21 18.38 -4.63
N GLY A 71 2.95 19.50 -4.70
CA GLY A 71 2.53 20.71 -5.41
C GLY A 71 2.80 20.66 -6.93
N GLY A 72 3.47 19.60 -7.42
CA GLY A 72 3.81 19.42 -8.83
C GLY A 72 2.65 18.90 -9.67
N LYS A 73 2.96 18.34 -10.86
CA LYS A 73 1.94 17.75 -11.74
C LYS A 73 1.47 16.37 -11.25
N ALA A 74 2.42 15.52 -10.87
CA ALA A 74 2.14 14.20 -10.30
C ALA A 74 1.78 14.33 -8.82
N PHE A 75 0.84 13.50 -8.34
CA PHE A 75 0.40 13.45 -6.95
C PHE A 75 -0.20 14.78 -6.44
N ASN A 76 -0.72 15.60 -7.37
CA ASN A 76 -1.33 16.87 -7.04
C ASN A 76 -2.75 16.68 -6.48
N PRO A 77 -3.06 17.20 -5.28
CA PRO A 77 -4.41 17.09 -4.70
C PRO A 77 -5.55 17.65 -5.55
N SER A 78 -5.27 18.53 -6.51
CA SER A 78 -6.27 19.02 -7.45
C SER A 78 -6.48 18.12 -8.67
N SER A 79 -5.77 17.00 -8.79
CA SER A 79 -5.86 16.06 -9.90
C SER A 79 -6.55 14.75 -9.48
N SER A 80 -7.14 14.05 -10.44
CA SER A 80 -7.70 12.72 -10.22
C SER A 80 -6.63 11.66 -9.90
N GLY A 81 -5.37 11.92 -10.27
CA GLY A 81 -4.24 11.02 -9.99
C GLY A 81 -3.93 10.91 -8.49
N TYR A 82 -4.30 11.90 -7.70
CA TYR A 82 -4.08 11.90 -6.25
C TYR A 82 -5.03 10.98 -5.47
N GLU A 83 -6.17 10.59 -6.07
CA GLU A 83 -7.12 9.70 -5.43
C GLU A 83 -6.54 8.29 -5.26
N ILE A 84 -6.86 7.61 -4.15
CA ILE A 84 -6.59 6.19 -3.98
C ILE A 84 -7.41 5.41 -5.01
N VAL A 85 -6.84 4.34 -5.56
CA VAL A 85 -7.55 3.47 -6.50
C VAL A 85 -8.83 2.91 -5.87
N LYS A 86 -9.91 2.85 -6.65
CA LYS A 86 -11.26 2.57 -6.15
C LYS A 86 -11.38 1.28 -5.33
N SER A 87 -10.69 0.21 -5.74
CA SER A 87 -10.70 -1.08 -5.03
C SER A 87 -10.07 -1.02 -3.63
N LEU A 88 -9.26 0.00 -3.36
CA LEU A 88 -8.54 0.21 -2.10
C LEU A 88 -9.10 1.39 -1.30
N THR A 89 -10.32 1.82 -1.62
CA THR A 89 -10.99 2.94 -0.91
C THR A 89 -10.94 2.72 0.61
N PRO A 90 -10.42 3.69 1.38
CA PRO A 90 -10.42 3.62 2.83
C PRO A 90 -11.83 3.52 3.41
N ARG A 91 -12.02 2.70 4.44
CA ARG A 91 -13.28 2.63 5.20
C ARG A 91 -13.24 3.59 6.39
N ALA A 92 -14.40 3.91 6.95
CA ALA A 92 -14.48 4.68 8.19
C ALA A 92 -13.67 3.99 9.29
N GLY A 93 -12.82 4.77 9.99
CA GLY A 93 -11.89 4.27 11.00
C GLY A 93 -10.50 3.91 10.49
N GLU A 94 -10.29 3.84 9.17
CA GLU A 94 -8.96 3.67 8.58
C GLU A 94 -8.25 5.03 8.47
N THR A 95 -6.96 5.06 8.80
CA THR A 95 -6.18 6.32 8.81
C THR A 95 -5.64 6.62 7.41
N ILE A 96 -5.67 7.89 7.01
CA ILE A 96 -4.97 8.39 5.82
C ILE A 96 -3.88 9.36 6.27
N VAL A 97 -2.66 9.17 5.77
CA VAL A 97 -1.50 10.06 5.96
C VAL A 97 -1.08 10.59 4.60
N ASP A 98 -0.84 11.91 4.51
CA ASP A 98 -0.42 12.63 3.30
C ASP A 98 1.02 13.17 3.42
#